data_AF-A0A9X5UJG4-F1
#
_entry.id   AF-A0A9X5UJG4-F1
#
_cell.length_a   1.000
_cell.length_b   1.000
_cell.length_c   1.000
_cell.angle_alpha   90.00
_cell.angle_beta   90.00
_cell.angle_gamma   90.00
#
_symmetry.space_group_name_H-M   'P 1'
#
loop_
_entity.id
_entity.type
_entity.pdbx_description
1 polymer ?
#
loop_
_entity_poly.entity_id
_entity_poly.type
_entity_poly.pdbx_seq_one_letter_code
_entity_poly.pdbx_strand_id
1 'polypeptide(L)'
;MPEIARRSFDRWPEPTRYPLVAYAPPRGLQRSIDREFGVGMESAARMEAIGYTTNTALSCLGALSKAEADIAATSPQAAERAQAIVDAFTAVAVAEVAELYRPRYDRPRYEA
;
A
#
# COMPACT_ATOMS: atom_id res chain seq x y z
N MET A 1 -50.45 -45.98 -20.39
CA MET A 1 -49.86 -44.64 -20.54
C MET A 1 -50.07 -43.90 -19.21
N PRO A 2 -49.11 -43.93 -18.27
CA PRO A 2 -49.31 -43.33 -16.96
C PRO A 2 -48.96 -41.83 -16.96
N GLU A 3 -49.80 -41.05 -16.29
CA GLU A 3 -49.64 -39.63 -15.98
C GLU A 3 -48.28 -39.35 -15.32
N ILE A 4 -47.48 -38.54 -15.98
CA ILE A 4 -46.26 -37.97 -15.40
C ILE A 4 -46.68 -36.86 -14.41
N ALA A 5 -46.74 -37.26 -13.14
CA ALA A 5 -46.35 -36.49 -11.97
C ALA A 5 -46.49 -34.95 -12.05
N ARG A 6 -47.71 -34.44 -11.83
CA ARG A 6 -47.90 -33.12 -11.19
C ARG A 6 -47.66 -33.25 -9.69
N ARG A 7 -46.42 -33.50 -9.27
CA ARG A 7 -46.02 -33.43 -7.85
C ARG A 7 -45.31 -32.09 -7.60
N SER A 8 -46.11 -31.12 -7.16
CA SER A 8 -45.76 -30.13 -6.14
C SER A 8 -44.33 -29.58 -6.18
N PHE A 9 -44.12 -28.58 -7.03
CA PHE A 9 -42.94 -27.70 -7.02
C PHE A 9 -43.06 -26.58 -5.97
N ASP A 10 -43.90 -26.76 -4.94
CA ASP A 10 -44.24 -25.73 -3.93
C ASP A 10 -43.62 -25.97 -2.55
N ARG A 11 -42.72 -26.96 -2.42
CA ARG A 11 -41.99 -27.18 -1.17
C ARG A 11 -40.50 -26.98 -1.39
N TRP A 12 -40.11 -25.72 -1.49
CA TRP A 12 -38.77 -25.35 -1.07
C TRP A 12 -38.61 -25.82 0.38
N PRO A 13 -37.51 -26.52 0.74
CA PRO A 13 -37.23 -26.75 2.14
C PRO A 13 -37.19 -25.38 2.81
N GLU A 14 -37.93 -25.21 3.92
CA GLU A 14 -37.79 -24.01 4.74
C GLU A 14 -36.29 -23.74 4.91
N PRO A 15 -35.81 -22.49 4.74
CA PRO A 15 -34.42 -22.18 4.97
C PRO A 15 -34.12 -22.72 6.36
N THR A 16 -33.36 -23.82 6.42
CA THR A 16 -33.00 -24.45 7.66
C THR A 16 -32.36 -23.32 8.43
N ARG A 17 -33.01 -22.91 9.53
CA ARG A 17 -32.40 -22.07 10.55
C ARG A 17 -31.28 -22.92 11.11
N TYR A 18 -30.18 -23.01 10.37
CA TYR A 18 -28.89 -23.31 10.95
C TYR A 18 -28.78 -22.28 12.05
N PRO A 19 -28.75 -22.67 13.33
CA PRO A 19 -28.34 -21.72 14.34
C PRO A 19 -27.01 -21.19 13.81
N LEU A 20 -26.93 -19.88 13.62
CA LEU A 20 -25.65 -19.19 13.48
C LEU A 20 -24.95 -19.40 14.82
N VAL A 21 -24.49 -20.63 15.06
CA VAL A 21 -23.51 -20.94 16.09
C VAL A 21 -22.39 -20.00 15.70
N ALA A 22 -22.20 -18.96 16.50
CA ALA A 22 -21.13 -18.01 16.31
C ALA A 22 -19.87 -18.83 16.12
N TYR A 23 -19.40 -18.93 14.87
CA TYR A 23 -18.23 -19.69 14.54
C TYR A 23 -17.08 -18.92 15.18
N ALA A 24 -16.71 -19.32 16.39
CA ALA A 24 -15.51 -18.85 17.04
C ALA A 24 -14.35 -19.61 16.36
N PRO A 25 -13.53 -18.95 15.52
CA PRO A 25 -12.42 -19.62 14.89
C PRO A 25 -11.51 -20.23 15.97
N PRO A 26 -10.88 -21.38 15.71
CA PRO A 26 -9.88 -21.94 16.60
C PRO A 26 -8.87 -20.85 16.98
N ARG A 27 -8.43 -20.78 18.24
CA ARG A 27 -7.52 -19.71 18.70
C ARG A 27 -6.26 -19.57 17.83
N GLY A 28 -5.77 -20.65 17.23
CA GLY A 28 -4.66 -20.63 16.27
C GLY A 28 -5.01 -19.91 14.96
N LEU A 29 -6.23 -20.13 14.42
CA LEU A 29 -6.74 -19.45 13.23
C LEU A 29 -6.99 -17.96 13.51
N GLN A 30 -7.55 -17.61 14.68
CA GLN A 30 -7.72 -16.21 15.05
C GLN A 30 -6.36 -15.50 15.14
N ARG A 31 -5.36 -16.11 15.78
CA ARG A 31 -4.01 -15.56 15.87
C ARG A 31 -3.34 -15.37 14.50
N SER A 32 -3.51 -16.32 13.57
CA SER A 32 -2.97 -16.15 12.22
C SER A 32 -3.68 -15.02 11.48
N ILE A 33 -5.00 -14.90 11.63
CA ILE A 33 -5.79 -13.81 11.05
C ILE A 33 -5.29 -12.46 11.59
N ASP A 34 -5.19 -12.31 12.91
CA ASP A 34 -4.73 -11.08 13.56
C ASP A 34 -3.30 -10.72 13.12
N ARG A 35 -2.42 -11.73 12.95
CA ARG A 35 -1.05 -11.54 12.45
C ARG A 35 -1.05 -10.99 11.02
N GLU A 36 -1.79 -11.60 10.11
CA GLU A 36 -1.87 -11.13 8.71
C GLU A 36 -2.49 -9.73 8.63
N PHE A 37 -3.51 -9.44 9.45
CA PHE A 37 -4.06 -8.08 9.57
C PHE A 37 -3.01 -7.08 10.05
N GLY A 38 -2.19 -7.43 11.05
CA GLY A 38 -1.08 -6.59 11.52
C GLY A 38 -0.08 -6.27 10.41
N VAL A 39 0.35 -7.30 9.66
CA VAL A 39 1.24 -7.14 8.49
C VAL A 39 0.61 -6.27 7.41
N GLY A 40 -0.68 -6.46 7.15
CA GLY A 40 -1.44 -5.65 6.20
C GLY A 40 -1.50 -4.17 6.59
N MET A 41 -1.76 -3.87 7.87
CA MET A 41 -1.76 -2.50 8.39
C MET A 41 -0.38 -1.84 8.32
N GLU A 42 0.69 -2.55 8.69
CA GLU A 42 2.06 -2.04 8.57
C GLU A 42 2.41 -1.72 7.11
N SER A 43 2.04 -2.61 6.19
CA SER A 43 2.25 -2.43 4.76
C SER A 43 1.48 -1.23 4.21
N ALA A 44 0.21 -1.05 4.63
CA ALA A 44 -0.61 0.08 4.24
C ALA A 44 -0.04 1.42 4.73
N ALA A 45 0.34 1.49 6.02
CA ALA A 45 0.96 2.69 6.60
C ALA A 45 2.28 3.04 5.89
N ARG A 46 3.06 2.02 5.51
CA ARG A 46 4.30 2.21 4.75
C ARG A 46 4.04 2.77 3.36
N MET A 47 3.05 2.24 2.64
CA MET A 47 2.66 2.76 1.32
C MET A 47 2.20 4.22 1.41
N GLU A 48 1.45 4.58 2.45
CA GLU A 48 1.02 5.96 2.69
C GLU A 48 2.23 6.89 2.92
N ALA A 49 3.18 6.47 3.77
CA ALA A 49 4.41 7.24 4.03
C ALA A 49 5.27 7.42 2.77
N ILE A 50 5.40 6.37 1.94
CA ILE A 50 6.09 6.44 0.64
C ILE A 50 5.41 7.47 -0.27
N GLY A 51 4.08 7.39 -0.39
CA GLY A 51 3.28 8.29 -1.22
C GLY A 51 3.46 9.75 -0.79
N TYR A 52 3.34 10.01 0.51
CA TYR A 52 3.54 11.35 1.07
C TYR A 52 4.95 11.91 0.82
N THR A 53 5.98 11.09 1.06
CA THR A 53 7.38 11.50 0.90
C THR A 53 7.70 11.78 -0.56
N THR A 54 7.24 10.92 -1.47
CA THR A 54 7.42 11.09 -2.92
C THR A 54 6.73 12.36 -3.42
N ASN A 55 5.48 12.60 -2.99
CA ASN A 55 4.74 13.80 -3.38
C ASN A 55 5.43 15.09 -2.89
N THR A 56 5.92 15.08 -1.65
CA THR A 56 6.66 16.21 -1.07
C THR A 56 7.96 16.45 -1.84
N ALA A 57 8.72 15.40 -2.12
CA ALA A 57 9.98 15.50 -2.87
C ALA A 57 9.77 16.09 -4.27
N LEU A 58 8.76 15.62 -5.01
CA LEU A 58 8.43 16.15 -6.34
C LEU A 58 8.00 17.63 -6.27
N SER A 59 7.25 18.02 -5.25
CA SER A 59 6.84 19.41 -5.06
C SER A 59 8.05 20.33 -4.79
N CYS A 60 8.99 19.89 -3.95
CA CYS A 60 10.23 20.62 -3.69
C CYS A 60 11.12 20.72 -4.93
N LEU A 61 11.25 19.65 -5.71
CA LEU A 61 11.99 19.66 -6.97
C LEU A 61 11.41 20.66 -7.96
N GLY A 62 10.08 20.68 -8.13
CA GLY A 62 9.42 21.66 -9.00
C GLY A 62 9.71 23.11 -8.59
N ALA A 63 9.70 23.41 -7.28
CA ALA A 63 10.05 24.73 -6.76
C ALA A 63 11.51 25.09 -7.01
N LEU A 64 12.42 24.13 -6.82
CA LEU A 64 13.86 24.30 -7.05
C LEU A 64 14.20 24.50 -8.52
N SER A 65 13.61 23.70 -9.43
CA SER A 65 13.81 23.88 -10.87
C SER A 65 13.27 25.22 -11.37
N LYS A 66 12.17 25.71 -10.80
CA LYS A 66 11.68 27.07 -11.10
C LYS A 66 12.69 28.12 -10.65
N ALA A 67 13.20 28.01 -9.42
CA ALA A 67 14.21 28.94 -8.89
C ALA A 67 15.50 28.90 -9.72
N GLU A 68 15.93 27.72 -10.17
CA GLU A 68 17.07 27.54 -11.08
C GLU A 68 16.85 28.30 -12.40
N ALA A 69 15.68 28.16 -13.01
CA ALA A 69 15.34 28.88 -14.24
C ALA A 69 15.36 30.41 -14.05
N ASP A 70 14.83 30.90 -12.94
CA ASP A 70 14.84 32.32 -12.58
C ASP A 70 16.29 32.83 -12.37
N ILE A 71 17.14 32.04 -11.72
CA ILE A 71 18.56 32.34 -11.52
C ILE A 71 19.31 32.32 -12.86
N ALA A 72 19.07 31.33 -13.71
CA ALA A 72 19.72 31.25 -15.02
C ALA A 72 19.35 32.45 -15.91
N ALA A 73 18.11 32.94 -15.80
CA ALA A 73 17.64 34.12 -16.53
C ALA A 73 18.27 35.44 -16.01
N THR A 74 18.49 35.56 -14.71
CA THR A 74 18.96 36.80 -14.07
C THR A 74 20.47 36.85 -13.84
N SER A 75 21.13 35.71 -13.71
CA SER A 75 22.55 35.58 -13.36
C SER A 75 23.12 34.28 -13.94
N PRO A 76 23.50 34.26 -15.23
CA PRO A 76 24.00 33.06 -15.91
C PRO A 76 25.22 32.42 -15.24
N GLN A 77 26.06 33.24 -14.60
CA GLN A 77 27.25 32.78 -13.86
C GLN A 77 26.90 31.97 -12.59
N ALA A 78 25.68 32.14 -12.07
CA ALA A 78 25.18 31.39 -10.91
C ALA A 78 24.37 30.15 -11.31
N ALA A 79 24.05 29.97 -12.60
CA ALA A 79 23.23 28.87 -13.09
C ALA A 79 23.85 27.50 -12.79
N GLU A 80 25.15 27.32 -13.06
CA GLU A 80 25.85 26.06 -12.77
C GLU A 80 25.80 25.68 -11.28
N ARG A 81 25.89 26.68 -10.39
CA ARG A 81 25.80 26.46 -8.93
C ARG A 81 24.38 26.11 -8.51
N ALA A 82 23.36 26.74 -9.12
CA ALA A 82 21.96 26.42 -8.87
C ALA A 82 21.64 25.00 -9.33
N GLN A 83 22.07 24.62 -10.53
CA GLN A 83 21.92 23.27 -11.07
C GLN A 83 22.54 22.21 -10.15
N ALA A 84 23.77 22.42 -9.67
CA ALA A 84 24.41 21.51 -8.73
C ALA A 84 23.64 21.32 -7.41
N ILE A 85 22.94 22.36 -6.93
CA ILE A 85 22.08 22.27 -5.75
C ILE A 85 20.83 21.43 -6.04
N VAL A 86 20.19 21.62 -7.20
CA VAL A 86 19.04 20.82 -7.63
C VAL A 86 19.42 19.35 -7.78
N ASP A 87 20.56 19.06 -8.39
CA ASP A 87 21.07 17.70 -8.55
C ASP A 87 21.35 17.03 -7.19
N ALA A 88 21.99 17.75 -6.26
CA ALA A 88 22.25 17.24 -4.91
C ALA A 88 20.96 16.94 -4.15
N PHE A 89 19.96 17.82 -4.24
CA PHE A 89 18.65 17.58 -3.63
C PHE A 89 17.94 16.38 -4.26
N THR A 90 17.99 16.26 -5.59
CA THR A 90 17.41 15.13 -6.33
C THR A 90 18.03 13.81 -5.87
N ALA A 91 19.36 13.76 -5.72
CA ALA A 91 20.05 12.57 -5.25
C ALA A 91 19.60 12.14 -3.84
N VAL A 92 19.45 13.09 -2.91
CA VAL A 92 18.96 12.81 -1.56
C VAL A 92 17.50 12.33 -1.60
N ALA A 93 16.63 13.01 -2.33
CA ALA A 93 15.23 12.63 -2.46
C ALA A 93 15.05 11.19 -3.00
N VAL A 94 15.84 10.82 -4.03
CA VAL A 94 15.84 9.47 -4.58
C VAL A 94 16.33 8.44 -3.56
N ALA A 95 17.38 8.76 -2.80
CA ALA A 95 17.92 7.87 -1.77
C ALA A 95 16.90 7.62 -0.64
N GLU A 96 16.21 8.66 -0.16
CA GLU A 96 15.19 8.55 0.89
C GLU A 96 14.00 7.69 0.42
N VAL A 97 13.51 7.93 -0.80
CA VAL A 97 12.45 7.10 -1.40
C VAL A 97 12.91 5.65 -1.54
N ALA A 98 14.14 5.41 -1.99
CA ALA A 98 14.68 4.06 -2.13
C ALA A 98 14.76 3.31 -0.79
N GLU A 99 15.17 3.97 0.29
CA GLU A 99 15.19 3.36 1.63
C GLU A 99 13.78 3.05 2.15
N LEU A 100 12.81 3.92 1.86
CA LEU A 100 11.40 3.64 2.19
C LEU A 100 10.86 2.44 1.39
N TYR A 101 11.32 2.21 0.16
CA TYR A 101 10.96 1.05 -0.66
C TYR A 101 11.71 -0.24 -0.29
N ARG A 102 12.82 -0.15 0.45
CA ARG A 102 13.66 -1.31 0.74
C ARG A 102 12.86 -2.39 1.47
N PRO A 103 12.66 -3.58 0.88
CA PRO A 103 11.99 -4.66 1.57
C PRO A 103 12.79 -4.99 2.83
N ARG A 104 12.17 -4.86 4.01
CA ARG A 104 12.71 -5.51 5.19
C ARG A 104 12.42 -6.98 4.96
N TYR A 105 13.38 -7.71 4.41
CA TYR A 105 13.36 -9.17 4.50
C TYR A 105 13.44 -9.48 6.00
N ASP A 106 12.28 -9.59 6.64
CA ASP A 106 12.20 -10.27 7.92
C ASP A 106 12.53 -11.74 7.62
N ARG A 107 13.51 -12.27 8.36
CA ARG A 107 14.07 -13.61 8.15
C ARG A 107 12.95 -14.66 8.01
N PRO A 108 13.16 -15.74 7.25
CA PRO A 108 12.22 -16.85 7.28
C PRO A 108 12.13 -17.38 8.72
N ARG A 109 11.04 -17.07 9.42
CA ARG A 109 10.68 -17.68 10.71
C ARG A 109 9.95 -18.99 10.42
N TYR A 110 10.70 -19.95 9.88
CA TYR A 110 10.32 -21.37 9.92
C TYR A 110 11.25 -22.03 10.93
N GLU A 111 10.98 -21.86 12.22
CA GLU A 111 11.50 -22.74 13.28
C GLU A 111 10.74 -22.45 14.59
N ALA A 112 10.39 -23.55 15.26
CA ALA A 112 9.57 -23.75 16.46
C ALA A 112 8.05 -23.90 16.25
#